data_AF-A0A399ZMP6-F1
#
_entry.id   AF-A0A399ZMP6-F1
#
_cell.length_a   1.000
_cell.length_b   1.000
_cell.length_c   1.000
_cell.angle_alpha   90.00
_cell.angle_beta   90.00
_cell.angle_gamma   90.00
#
_symmetry.space_group_name_H-M   'P 1'
#
loop_
_entity.id
_entity.type
_entity.pdbx_description
1 polymer ?
#
loop_
_entity_poly.entity_id
_entity_poly.type
_entity_poly.pdbx_seq_one_letter_code
_entity_poly.pdbx_strand_id
1 'polypeptide(L)'
;MRTQSIERINVNFPSPVLEDLRRLVPAKRRSEVIARATARELRRLKLAAQFEQAARRAIWSAEKYPLLDTDVLARCLRGVPETLAQTQALTAEGDLHISVWSQLELWLWALPEDRKPTLDFLTPLITHPLNEDIARRAAELMQARGSSKNPLTYAEAVIAATTLHHGLTLASYSKNLETLAPLRLLSHTQALRGIS
;
A
#
# COMPACT_ATOMS: atom_id res chain seq x y z
N MET A 1 36.66 4.98 -15.70
CA MET A 1 35.24 5.30 -15.99
C MET A 1 34.73 4.29 -17.01
N ARG A 2 33.69 3.50 -16.70
CA ARG A 2 33.09 2.59 -17.69
C ARG A 2 32.18 3.41 -18.61
N THR A 3 32.57 3.55 -19.86
CA THR A 3 31.75 4.13 -20.93
C THR A 3 30.52 3.24 -21.13
N GLN A 4 29.31 3.74 -20.87
CA GLN A 4 28.08 3.00 -21.17
C GLN A 4 27.96 2.84 -22.69
N SER A 5 27.74 1.61 -23.17
CA SER A 5 27.50 1.35 -24.58
C SER A 5 26.16 1.95 -24.99
N ILE A 6 26.15 2.81 -26.02
CA ILE A 6 24.92 3.34 -26.59
C ILE A 6 24.47 2.37 -27.69
N GLU A 7 23.35 1.69 -27.46
CA GLU A 7 22.69 0.85 -28.46
C GLU A 7 21.60 1.63 -29.20
N ARG A 8 21.49 1.41 -30.52
CA ARG A 8 20.47 2.06 -31.36
C ARG A 8 19.33 1.09 -31.62
N ILE A 9 18.10 1.55 -31.40
CA ILE A 9 16.88 0.81 -31.71
C ILE A 9 15.98 1.66 -32.61
N ASN A 10 15.27 1.02 -33.54
CA ASN A 10 14.24 1.67 -34.35
C ASN A 10 12.89 1.53 -33.64
N VAL A 11 12.20 2.65 -33.46
CA VAL A 11 10.89 2.70 -32.80
C VAL A 11 9.90 3.42 -33.70
N ASN A 12 8.72 2.82 -33.86
CA ASN A 12 7.61 3.43 -34.57
C ASN A 12 6.78 4.26 -33.60
N PHE A 13 6.44 5.49 -34.01
CA PHE A 13 5.56 6.37 -33.25
C PHE A 13 4.24 6.55 -34.00
N PRO A 14 3.10 6.62 -33.30
CA PRO A 14 1.87 7.12 -33.91
C PRO A 14 2.11 8.52 -34.47
N SER A 15 1.57 8.80 -35.67
CA SER A 15 1.75 10.09 -36.35
C SER A 15 1.45 11.31 -35.46
N PRO A 16 0.35 11.33 -34.68
CA PRO A 16 0.04 12.48 -33.82
C PRO A 16 1.12 12.75 -32.77
N VAL A 17 1.69 11.71 -32.16
CA VAL A 17 2.74 11.82 -31.15
C VAL A 17 4.03 12.37 -31.76
N LEU A 18 4.35 11.93 -32.99
CA LEU A 18 5.53 12.40 -33.69
C LEU A 18 5.39 13.86 -34.13
N GLU A 19 4.20 14.28 -34.55
CA GLU A 19 3.88 15.68 -34.86
C GLU A 19 4.03 16.57 -33.63
N ASP A 20 3.47 16.16 -32.50
CA ASP A 20 3.63 16.88 -31.24
C ASP A 20 5.08 16.96 -30.80
N LEU A 21 5.83 15.87 -30.92
CA LEU A 21 7.26 15.87 -30.60
C LEU A 21 8.04 16.82 -31.52
N ARG A 22 7.69 16.89 -32.81
CA ARG A 22 8.32 17.80 -33.77
C ARG A 22 8.00 19.26 -33.47
N ARG A 23 6.75 19.55 -33.09
CA ARG A 23 6.24 20.87 -32.75
C ARG A 23 6.80 21.41 -31.44
N LEU A 24 6.91 20.56 -30.42
CA LEU A 24 7.22 20.99 -29.05
C LEU A 24 8.69 20.82 -28.65
N VAL A 25 9.45 19.94 -29.33
CA VAL A 25 10.83 19.61 -28.93
C VAL A 25 11.82 19.90 -30.07
N PRO A 26 12.88 20.69 -29.81
CA PRO A 26 13.93 20.95 -30.79
C PRO A 26 14.62 19.68 -31.28
N ALA A 27 14.97 19.60 -32.56
CA ALA A 27 15.50 18.39 -33.20
C ALA A 27 16.66 17.74 -32.42
N LYS A 28 17.60 18.55 -31.91
CA LYS A 28 18.78 18.10 -31.15
C LYS A 28 18.44 17.48 -29.78
N ARG A 29 17.24 17.71 -29.24
CA ARG A 29 16.80 17.24 -27.91
C ARG A 29 15.78 16.12 -27.95
N ARG A 30 15.24 15.79 -29.12
CA ARG A 30 14.18 14.77 -29.26
C ARG A 30 14.62 13.42 -28.74
N SER A 31 15.83 12.98 -29.09
CA SER A 31 16.39 11.70 -28.61
C SER A 31 16.54 11.67 -27.09
N GLU A 32 16.94 12.78 -26.47
CA GLU A 32 17.06 12.91 -25.02
C GLU A 32 15.68 12.80 -24.34
N VAL A 33 14.68 13.50 -24.87
CA VAL A 33 13.30 13.47 -24.34
C VAL A 33 12.71 12.06 -24.44
N ILE A 34 12.88 11.39 -25.59
CA ILE A 34 12.45 10.00 -25.78
C ILE A 34 13.16 9.09 -24.77
N ALA A 35 14.49 9.15 -24.69
CA ALA A 35 15.26 8.32 -23.78
C ALA A 35 14.82 8.52 -22.31
N ARG A 36 14.58 9.76 -21.89
CA ARG A 36 14.13 10.08 -20.53
C ARG A 36 12.72 9.57 -20.26
N ALA A 37 11.79 9.74 -21.22
CA ALA A 37 10.43 9.25 -21.11
C ALA A 37 10.39 7.72 -21.03
N THR A 38 11.14 7.05 -21.91
CA THR A 38 11.29 5.59 -21.91
C THR A 38 11.94 5.10 -20.61
N ALA A 39 12.99 5.75 -20.10
CA ALA A 39 13.61 5.37 -18.84
C ALA A 39 12.65 5.54 -17.64
N ARG A 40 11.81 6.57 -17.65
CA ARG A 40 10.75 6.75 -16.65
C ARG A 40 9.73 5.62 -16.74
N GLU A 41 9.24 5.30 -17.94
CA GLU A 41 8.24 4.25 -18.12
C GLU A 41 8.79 2.86 -17.81
N LEU A 42 10.04 2.56 -18.20
CA LEU A 42 10.70 1.31 -17.84
C LEU A 42 10.90 1.17 -16.33
N ARG A 43 11.16 2.26 -15.60
CA ARG A 43 11.18 2.21 -14.12
C ARG A 43 9.81 1.87 -13.56
N ARG A 44 8.74 2.50 -14.09
CA ARG A 44 7.35 2.21 -13.70
C ARG A 44 7.00 0.75 -13.97
N LEU A 45 7.30 0.24 -15.16
CA LEU A 45 7.04 -1.15 -15.56
C LEU A 45 7.88 -2.15 -14.78
N LYS A 46 9.16 -1.87 -14.48
CA LYS A 46 9.98 -2.73 -13.62
C LYS A 46 9.42 -2.83 -12.22
N LEU A 47 8.99 -1.71 -11.65
CA LEU A 47 8.38 -1.68 -10.33
C LEU A 47 7.04 -2.44 -10.33
N ALA A 48 6.19 -2.21 -11.33
CA ALA A 48 4.94 -2.94 -11.51
C ALA A 48 5.18 -4.45 -11.68
N ALA A 49 6.17 -4.86 -12.48
CA ALA A 49 6.52 -6.26 -12.67
C ALA A 49 7.11 -6.90 -11.40
N GLN A 50 7.86 -6.14 -10.58
CA GLN A 50 8.33 -6.60 -9.27
C GLN A 50 7.17 -6.81 -8.30
N PHE A 51 6.21 -5.88 -8.27
CA PHE A 51 4.97 -6.06 -7.51
C PHE A 51 4.12 -7.21 -8.02
N GLU A 52 4.01 -7.38 -9.34
CA GLU A 52 3.29 -8.50 -9.95
C GLU A 52 3.99 -9.83 -9.71
N GLN A 53 5.32 -9.89 -9.71
CA GLN A 53 6.08 -11.10 -9.35
C GLN A 53 6.00 -11.41 -7.85
N ALA A 54 6.01 -10.38 -6.99
CA ALA A 54 5.76 -10.54 -5.56
C ALA A 54 4.32 -11.03 -5.30
N ALA A 55 3.34 -10.45 -5.99
CA ALA A 55 1.96 -10.91 -5.98
C ALA A 55 1.85 -12.34 -6.52
N ARG A 56 2.53 -12.69 -7.62
CA ARG A 56 2.54 -14.06 -8.18
C ARG A 56 3.20 -15.10 -7.29
N ARG A 57 4.14 -14.72 -6.41
CA ARG A 57 4.64 -15.60 -5.34
C ARG A 57 3.63 -15.75 -4.20
N ALA A 58 2.76 -14.76 -3.99
CA ALA A 58 1.66 -14.79 -3.03
C ALA A 58 0.36 -15.43 -3.58
N ILE A 59 0.40 -16.01 -4.79
CA ILE A 59 -0.79 -16.58 -5.44
C ILE A 59 -1.00 -18.03 -4.95
N TRP A 60 -1.98 -18.17 -4.05
CA TRP A 60 -2.60 -19.38 -3.46
C TRP A 60 -1.92 -20.01 -2.24
N SER A 61 -1.66 -19.18 -1.24
CA SER A 61 -1.95 -19.55 0.14
C SER A 61 -2.51 -18.28 0.80
N ALA A 62 -3.67 -18.37 1.44
CA ALA A 62 -4.15 -17.30 2.29
C ALA A 62 -3.21 -17.20 3.49
N GLU A 63 -2.05 -16.57 3.31
CA GLU A 63 -1.13 -16.36 4.42
C GLU A 63 -1.75 -15.37 5.40
N LYS A 64 -1.74 -15.78 6.67
CA LYS A 64 -2.41 -15.14 7.81
C LYS A 64 -1.76 -13.83 8.24
N TYR A 65 -1.07 -13.12 7.35
CA TYR A 65 -0.32 -11.95 7.78
C TYR A 65 -1.25 -10.76 8.00
N PRO A 66 -1.28 -10.21 9.22
CA PRO A 66 -2.23 -9.18 9.58
C PRO A 66 -1.71 -7.79 9.15
N LEU A 67 -2.58 -7.04 8.48
CA LEU A 67 -2.43 -5.59 8.38
C LEU A 67 -3.08 -4.96 9.61
N LEU A 68 -2.33 -4.18 10.37
CA LEU A 68 -2.85 -3.44 11.51
C LEU A 68 -3.43 -2.10 11.05
N ASP A 69 -4.70 -1.86 11.38
CA ASP A 69 -5.36 -0.57 11.20
C ASP A 69 -4.77 0.48 12.16
N THR A 70 -4.98 1.75 11.85
CA THR A 70 -4.47 2.89 12.62
C THR A 70 -4.94 2.85 14.08
N ASP A 71 -6.17 2.41 14.34
CA ASP A 71 -6.72 2.34 15.69
C ASP A 71 -6.02 1.28 16.57
N VAL A 72 -5.64 0.13 16.00
CA VAL A 72 -4.82 -0.90 16.64
C VAL A 72 -3.46 -0.32 17.00
N LEU A 73 -2.79 0.33 16.04
CA LEU A 73 -1.46 0.91 16.23
C LEU A 73 -1.48 2.01 17.30
N ALA A 74 -2.48 2.89 17.27
CA ALA A 74 -2.65 3.94 18.27
C ALA A 74 -2.88 3.39 19.68
N ARG A 75 -3.61 2.27 19.82
CA ARG A 75 -3.79 1.58 21.11
C ARG A 75 -2.50 0.92 21.59
N CYS A 76 -1.71 0.31 20.69
CA CYS A 76 -0.38 -0.21 21.03
C CYS A 76 0.55 0.88 21.54
N LEU A 77 0.64 2.01 20.84
CA LEU A 77 1.46 3.16 21.26
C LEU A 77 1.03 3.77 22.60
N ARG A 78 -0.27 3.70 22.92
CA ARG A 78 -0.82 4.10 24.23
C ARG A 78 -0.62 3.05 25.33
N GLY A 79 -0.03 1.90 25.01
CA GLY A 79 0.24 0.85 25.98
C GLY A 79 -0.99 0.06 26.43
N VAL A 80 -2.05 -0.01 25.61
CA VAL A 80 -3.27 -0.77 25.97
C VAL A 80 -2.92 -2.27 26.09
N PRO A 81 -3.00 -2.89 27.29
CA PRO A 81 -2.43 -4.22 27.52
C PRO A 81 -3.05 -5.32 26.66
N GLU A 82 -4.37 -5.28 26.48
CA GLU A 82 -5.09 -6.26 25.66
C GLU A 82 -4.62 -6.21 24.20
N THR A 83 -4.51 -5.01 23.62
CA THR A 83 -4.07 -4.82 22.24
C THR A 83 -2.60 -5.19 22.08
N LEU A 84 -1.74 -4.87 23.05
CA LEU A 84 -0.34 -5.29 23.04
C LEU A 84 -0.20 -6.82 23.04
N ALA A 85 -0.96 -7.52 23.90
CA ALA A 85 -0.93 -8.98 23.96
C ALA A 85 -1.40 -9.63 22.65
N GLN A 86 -2.48 -9.10 22.05
CA GLN A 86 -2.98 -9.55 20.76
C GLN A 86 -1.97 -9.32 19.64
N THR A 87 -1.42 -8.11 19.52
CA THR A 87 -0.41 -7.78 18.51
C THR A 87 0.86 -8.61 18.69
N GLN A 88 1.28 -8.87 19.93
CA GLN A 88 2.41 -9.74 20.22
C GLN A 88 2.13 -11.20 19.81
N ALA A 89 0.93 -11.73 20.04
CA ALA A 89 0.56 -13.06 19.54
C ALA A 89 0.65 -13.12 18.01
N LEU A 90 0.17 -12.07 17.32
CA LEU A 90 0.25 -11.97 15.86
C LEU A 90 1.69 -11.93 15.33
N THR A 91 2.64 -11.32 16.06
CA THR A 91 4.07 -11.37 15.66
C THR A 91 4.65 -12.77 15.67
N ALA A 92 4.08 -13.71 16.44
CA ALA A 92 4.50 -15.11 16.44
C ALA A 92 3.98 -15.88 15.21
N GLU A 93 2.92 -15.38 14.57
CA GLU A 93 2.30 -15.97 13.38
C GLU A 93 2.92 -15.44 12.07
N GLY A 94 3.61 -14.30 12.12
CA GLY A 94 4.35 -13.74 10.99
C GLY A 94 4.61 -12.25 11.06
N ASP A 95 5.05 -11.70 9.93
CA ASP A 95 5.32 -10.27 9.81
C ASP A 95 4.03 -9.45 9.92
N LEU A 96 4.12 -8.32 10.63
CA LEU A 96 3.02 -7.37 10.76
C LEU A 96 3.12 -6.31 9.67
N HIS A 97 1.98 -6.02 9.05
CA HIS A 97 1.89 -5.06 7.96
C HIS A 97 1.12 -3.81 8.39
N ILE A 98 1.40 -2.68 7.75
CA ILE A 98 0.65 -1.43 7.89
C ILE A 98 0.45 -0.76 6.54
N SER A 99 -0.60 0.06 6.43
CA SER A 99 -0.74 1.00 5.32
C SER A 99 0.11 2.24 5.57
N VAL A 100 0.70 2.82 4.51
CA VAL A 100 1.35 4.15 4.60
C VAL A 100 0.37 5.22 5.08
N TRP A 101 -0.95 5.04 4.89
CA TRP A 101 -1.96 5.92 5.45
C TRP A 101 -1.97 5.89 6.97
N SER A 102 -1.90 4.71 7.58
CA SER A 102 -1.81 4.57 9.04
C SER A 102 -0.54 5.21 9.58
N GLN A 103 0.59 5.03 8.88
CA GLN A 103 1.83 5.73 9.23
C GLN A 103 1.67 7.25 9.17
N LEU A 104 1.01 7.79 8.13
CA LEU A 104 0.71 9.22 8.02
C LEU A 104 -0.12 9.72 9.21
N GLU A 105 -1.20 9.01 9.57
CA GLU A 105 -2.07 9.41 10.69
C GLU A 105 -1.32 9.44 12.02
N LEU A 106 -0.49 8.43 12.29
CA LEU A 106 0.34 8.40 13.50
C LEU A 106 1.34 9.56 13.54
N TRP A 107 1.96 9.91 12.41
CA TRP A 107 2.84 11.08 12.34
C TRP A 107 2.10 12.40 12.56
N LEU A 108 0.85 12.51 12.10
CA LEU A 108 0.03 13.70 12.32
C LEU A 108 -0.39 13.85 13.79
N TRP A 109 -0.53 12.74 14.52
CA TRP A 109 -0.90 12.74 15.93
C TRP A 109 0.29 12.73 16.90
N ALA A 110 1.48 12.36 16.44
CA ALA A 110 2.67 12.30 17.29
C ALA A 110 3.12 13.69 17.76
N LEU A 111 3.12 13.89 19.09
CA LEU A 111 3.78 15.03 19.71
C LEU A 111 5.31 14.94 19.50
N PRO A 112 6.06 16.06 19.56
CA PRO A 112 7.52 16.05 19.36
C PRO A 112 8.27 15.00 20.19
N GLU A 113 7.89 14.82 21.45
CA GLU A 113 8.41 13.84 22.40
C GLU A 113 8.10 12.38 22.02
N ASP A 114 6.98 12.15 21.35
CA ASP A 114 6.50 10.82 20.95
C ASP A 114 7.05 10.36 19.59
N ARG A 115 7.73 11.25 18.85
CA ARG A 115 8.23 10.96 17.49
C ARG A 115 9.20 9.79 17.44
N LYS A 116 10.17 9.77 18.37
CA LYS A 116 11.16 8.69 18.43
C LYS A 116 10.53 7.36 18.84
N PRO A 117 9.74 7.28 19.94
CA PRO A 117 8.99 6.08 20.28
C PRO A 117 8.10 5.57 19.13
N THR A 118 7.42 6.48 18.42
CA THR A 118 6.57 6.13 17.27
C THR A 118 7.41 5.54 16.13
N LEU A 119 8.55 6.15 15.80
CA LEU A 119 9.46 5.61 14.78
C LEU A 119 10.00 4.23 15.17
N ASP A 120 10.46 4.08 16.40
CA ASP A 120 11.02 2.82 16.91
C ASP A 120 9.96 1.70 16.87
N PHE A 121 8.70 2.02 17.20
CA PHE A 121 7.55 1.11 17.10
C PHE A 121 7.18 0.74 15.65
N LEU A 122 7.23 1.68 14.71
CA LEU A 122 6.85 1.43 13.30
C LEU A 122 7.97 0.78 12.48
N THR A 123 9.23 0.94 12.87
CA THR A 123 10.40 0.41 12.15
C THR A 123 10.33 -1.10 11.84
N PRO A 124 9.91 -1.99 12.75
CA PRO A 124 9.82 -3.42 12.44
C PRO A 124 8.63 -3.80 11.56
N LEU A 125 7.71 -2.88 11.23
CA LEU A 125 6.49 -3.18 10.48
C LEU A 125 6.70 -3.03 8.96
N ILE A 126 6.11 -3.94 8.18
CA ILE A 126 6.13 -3.84 6.72
C ILE A 126 5.11 -2.79 6.27
N THR A 127 5.59 -1.63 5.81
CA THR A 127 4.75 -0.54 5.33
C THR A 127 4.45 -0.66 3.84
N HIS A 128 3.17 -0.70 3.47
CA HIS A 128 2.73 -0.76 2.07
C HIS A 128 2.44 0.64 1.51
N PRO A 129 3.08 1.05 0.40
CA PRO A 129 2.87 2.36 -0.19
C PRO A 129 1.53 2.45 -0.95
N LEU A 130 0.94 3.64 -0.98
CA LEU A 130 -0.23 3.93 -1.80
C LEU A 130 0.19 4.04 -3.28
N ASN A 131 -0.45 3.23 -4.14
CA ASN A 131 -0.27 3.24 -5.59
C ASN A 131 -1.61 3.48 -6.30
N GLU A 132 -1.58 3.57 -7.63
CA GLU A 132 -2.77 3.83 -8.47
C GLU A 132 -3.86 2.76 -8.30
N ASP A 133 -3.49 1.49 -8.14
CA ASP A 133 -4.45 0.38 -7.98
C ASP A 133 -5.17 0.44 -6.64
N ILE A 134 -4.42 0.69 -5.56
CA ILE A 134 -4.96 0.88 -4.22
C ILE A 134 -5.86 2.12 -4.19
N ALA A 135 -5.43 3.23 -4.80
CA ALA A 135 -6.22 4.46 -4.85
C ALA A 135 -7.54 4.27 -5.61
N ARG A 136 -7.51 3.61 -6.78
CA ARG A 136 -8.71 3.27 -7.55
C ARG A 136 -9.64 2.37 -6.75
N ARG A 137 -9.10 1.31 -6.12
CA ARG A 137 -9.91 0.40 -5.31
C ARG A 137 -10.51 1.10 -4.08
N ALA A 138 -9.78 2.01 -3.44
CA ALA A 138 -10.33 2.82 -2.34
C ALA A 138 -11.53 3.65 -2.81
N ALA A 139 -11.42 4.30 -3.98
CA ALA A 139 -12.53 5.05 -4.56
C ALA A 139 -13.74 4.15 -4.89
N GLU A 140 -13.51 2.95 -5.45
CA GLU A 140 -14.55 1.95 -5.71
C GLU A 140 -15.27 1.54 -4.41
N LEU A 141 -14.51 1.25 -3.34
CA LEU A 141 -15.08 0.90 -2.03
C LEU A 141 -15.94 2.03 -1.46
N MET A 142 -15.47 3.28 -1.56
CA MET A 142 -16.23 4.45 -1.11
C MET A 142 -17.52 4.64 -1.92
N GLN A 143 -17.46 4.50 -3.24
CA GLN A 143 -18.64 4.60 -4.11
C GLN A 143 -19.65 3.49 -3.83
N ALA A 144 -19.19 2.25 -3.65
CA ALA A 144 -20.03 1.11 -3.32
C ALA A 144 -20.72 1.29 -1.96
N ARG A 145 -20.03 1.92 -0.98
CA ARG A 145 -20.61 2.29 0.31
C ARG A 145 -21.56 3.49 0.23
N GLY A 146 -21.38 4.39 -0.74
CA GLY A 146 -22.33 5.45 -1.12
C GLY A 146 -22.97 6.21 0.06
N SER A 147 -24.20 6.69 -0.13
CA SER A 147 -25.02 7.36 0.90
C SER A 147 -25.53 6.41 2.00
N SER A 148 -24.83 5.31 2.28
CA SER A 148 -25.15 4.46 3.42
C SER A 148 -25.08 5.27 4.72
N LYS A 149 -25.77 4.78 5.77
CA LYS A 149 -25.80 5.45 7.08
C LYS A 149 -24.39 5.69 7.67
N ASN A 150 -23.41 4.87 7.27
CA ASN A 150 -22.00 4.99 7.67
C ASN A 150 -21.10 4.96 6.42
N PRO A 151 -20.83 6.09 5.74
CA PRO A 151 -19.87 6.10 4.65
C PRO A 151 -18.47 5.76 5.17
N LEU A 152 -17.61 5.20 4.31
CA LEU A 152 -16.20 5.00 4.65
C LEU A 152 -15.49 6.35 4.68
N THR A 153 -14.61 6.55 5.65
CA THR A 153 -13.62 7.62 5.58
C THR A 153 -12.58 7.32 4.49
N TYR A 154 -11.82 8.33 4.07
CA TYR A 154 -10.68 8.11 3.17
C TYR A 154 -9.66 7.14 3.77
N ALA A 155 -9.42 7.23 5.08
CA ALA A 155 -8.52 6.33 5.81
C ALA A 155 -8.98 4.87 5.71
N GLU A 156 -10.22 4.62 6.12
CA GLU A 156 -10.84 3.29 6.07
C GLU A 156 -10.81 2.71 4.65
N ALA A 157 -11.12 3.52 3.64
CA ALA A 157 -11.11 3.08 2.26
C ALA A 157 -9.70 2.71 1.75
N VAL A 158 -8.68 3.53 2.06
CA VAL A 158 -7.30 3.28 1.65
C VAL A 158 -6.72 2.07 2.39
N ILE A 159 -6.99 1.93 3.68
CA ILE A 159 -6.52 0.80 4.49
C ILE A 159 -7.15 -0.50 3.99
N ALA A 160 -8.48 -0.53 3.83
CA ALA A 160 -9.18 -1.69 3.31
C ALA A 160 -8.72 -2.05 1.87
N ALA A 161 -8.55 -1.06 1.00
CA ALA A 161 -8.02 -1.29 -0.35
C ALA A 161 -6.60 -1.86 -0.33
N THR A 162 -5.74 -1.40 0.59
CA THR A 162 -4.38 -1.92 0.79
C THR A 162 -4.43 -3.38 1.22
N THR A 163 -5.26 -3.71 2.23
CA THR A 163 -5.46 -5.09 2.68
C THR A 163 -5.90 -6.00 1.53
N LEU A 164 -6.91 -5.58 0.75
CA LEU A 164 -7.43 -6.35 -0.37
C LEU A 164 -6.44 -6.49 -1.52
N HIS A 165 -5.64 -5.45 -1.80
CA HIS A 165 -4.64 -5.48 -2.85
C HIS A 165 -3.52 -6.49 -2.56
N HIS A 166 -3.14 -6.63 -1.29
CA HIS A 166 -2.08 -7.53 -0.85
C HIS A 166 -2.57 -8.89 -0.35
N GLY A 167 -3.88 -9.14 -0.34
CA GLY A 167 -4.47 -10.41 0.13
C GLY A 167 -4.31 -10.65 1.64
N LEU A 168 -4.18 -9.59 2.43
CA LEU A 168 -3.92 -9.63 3.88
C LEU A 168 -5.21 -9.81 4.69
N THR A 169 -5.07 -10.08 5.98
CA THR A 169 -6.18 -10.00 6.95
C THR A 169 -6.09 -8.69 7.73
N LEU A 170 -7.18 -7.93 7.84
CA LEU A 170 -7.17 -6.66 8.58
C LEU A 170 -7.43 -6.91 10.08
N ALA A 171 -6.59 -6.38 10.95
CA ALA A 171 -6.88 -6.20 12.37
C ALA A 171 -7.38 -4.75 12.56
N SER A 172 -8.62 -4.58 13.03
CA SER A 172 -9.25 -3.27 13.20
C SER A 172 -10.30 -3.31 14.31
N TYR A 173 -10.49 -2.17 14.99
CA TYR A 173 -11.61 -1.97 15.92
C TYR A 173 -12.78 -1.23 15.25
N SER A 174 -12.68 -0.87 13.95
CA SER A 174 -13.73 -0.17 13.22
C SER A 174 -14.89 -1.10 12.86
N LYS A 175 -16.04 -0.86 13.48
CA LYS A 175 -17.32 -1.48 13.11
C LYS A 175 -17.74 -1.18 11.67
N ASN A 176 -17.20 -0.10 11.08
CA ASN A 176 -17.52 0.25 9.71
C ASN A 176 -16.88 -0.74 8.72
N LEU A 177 -15.74 -1.31 9.08
CA LEU A 177 -15.02 -2.27 8.25
C LEU A 177 -15.58 -3.69 8.39
N GLU A 178 -16.23 -4.03 9.52
CA GLU A 178 -16.84 -5.35 9.81
C GLU A 178 -17.76 -5.89 8.72
N THR A 179 -18.45 -5.00 8.03
CA THR A 179 -19.46 -5.35 7.02
C THR A 179 -18.97 -5.20 5.58
N LEU A 180 -17.69 -4.84 5.40
CA LEU A 180 -17.12 -4.57 4.08
C LEU A 180 -16.62 -5.86 3.40
N ALA A 181 -17.46 -6.52 2.61
CA ALA A 181 -17.00 -7.62 1.78
C ALA A 181 -16.10 -7.12 0.63
N PRO A 182 -15.03 -7.84 0.22
CA PRO A 182 -14.60 -9.17 0.68
C PRO A 182 -13.50 -9.13 1.76
N LEU A 183 -13.44 -8.08 2.58
CA LEU A 183 -12.40 -7.90 3.60
C LEU A 183 -12.45 -9.03 4.65
N ARG A 184 -11.29 -9.58 5.00
CA ARG A 184 -11.15 -10.51 6.12
C ARG A 184 -10.71 -9.73 7.34
N LEU A 185 -11.41 -9.91 8.45
CA LEU A 185 -11.11 -9.23 9.69
C LEU A 185 -10.71 -10.22 10.78
N LEU A 186 -9.67 -9.87 11.53
CA LEU A 186 -9.40 -10.47 12.82
C LEU A 186 -10.38 -9.86 13.82
N SER A 187 -11.50 -10.55 14.04
CA SER A 187 -12.48 -10.11 15.02
C SER A 187 -11.93 -10.26 16.44
N HIS A 188 -12.32 -9.33 17.31
CA HIS A 188 -11.95 -9.27 18.74
C HIS A 188 -12.08 -10.58 19.53
N THR A 189 -12.97 -11.45 19.10
CA THR A 189 -13.31 -12.71 19.77
C THR A 189 -12.60 -13.93 19.18
N GLN A 190 -11.97 -13.81 18.01
CA GLN A 190 -11.38 -14.95 17.30
C GLN A 190 -9.91 -15.23 17.65
N ALA A 191 -9.23 -14.32 18.35
CA ALA A 191 -7.87 -14.56 18.87
C ALA A 191 -7.82 -15.56 20.06
N LEU A 192 -8.96 -16.06 20.54
CA LEU A 192 -9.06 -17.04 21.65
C LEU A 192 -9.52 -18.45 21.22
N ARG A 193 -9.54 -18.77 19.92
CA ARG A 193 -9.88 -20.14 19.46
C ARG A 193 -8.90 -20.61 18.40
N GLY A 194 -7.71 -20.98 18.84
CA GLY A 194 -6.66 -21.51 17.98
C GLY A 194 -5.53 -22.21 18.73
N ILE A 195 -5.81 -22.80 19.90
CA ILE A 195 -4.93 -23.79 20.52
C ILE A 195 -5.78 -25.06 20.60
N SER A 196 -5.62 -25.92 19.60
CA SER A 196 -5.96 -27.34 19.72
C SER A 196 -4.71 -28.08 20.19
#